data_AF-A0AAC9HIW6-F1
#
_entry.id   AF-A0AAC9HIW6-F1
#
_cell.length_a   1.000
_cell.length_b   1.000
_cell.length_c   1.000
_cell.angle_alpha   90.00
_cell.angle_beta   90.00
_cell.angle_gamma   90.00
#
_symmetry.space_group_name_H-M   'P 1'
#
loop_
_entity.id
_entity.type
_entity.pdbx_description
1 polymer ?
#
loop_
_entity_poly.entity_id
_entity_poly.type
_entity_poly.pdbx_seq_one_letter_code
_entity_poly.pdbx_strand_id
1 'polypeptide(L)'
;MPIARIRGEQIKLGVIGNPHIDANNPIEESKLSINWNSHTEALQNKKVVDYIQVNDTSVAAGASEVDVSTIIGSRPTTASDPLSGEGVIVDAPKNKCIIRDGVTNEPITTVINSVAYEVFGRLTYDSVNSKFILKFFTASGAGGAEEPYTFASAATIDWQFAQRFNLLTVDELFAANEKFVEGAADASAHLNISQLAHDLYGASYNLDASGLPKLSKPVTQQIADEVSRAQTAEADLQSQINTEITNRTNAISDLQTQLNNEIAARQSADNNLQNLINTETSGVNNPAVKAKNIIDEVVTARGANTTLSDRLAAIETTAQNDVSQLKSDLASTAVGKGASMVGIEDAGAKFASSTVEGALSELFDKVNTDVANEASARQAADSALDGRVTALENEVTTARGSLASIDARLDVALNENGTLKEGTKIHVHKKAVVTPVVGQTRVDMPANEYFQNDGTLDVYVNGLLQAPGVNYTEVYDAQGRGIAVDFAPDTFVDGDVVILKWVVNNQA
;
A
#
# COMPACT_ATOMS: atom_id res chain seq x y z
N MET A 1 9.80 159.55 -70.83
CA MET A 1 9.65 159.08 -72.23
C MET A 1 9.34 157.60 -72.20
N PRO A 2 8.36 157.09 -72.96
CA PRO A 2 7.98 155.68 -72.91
C PRO A 2 9.09 154.82 -73.53
N ILE A 3 9.61 153.86 -72.76
CA ILE A 3 10.58 152.88 -73.23
C ILE A 3 9.89 151.96 -74.25
N ALA A 4 10.40 151.93 -75.47
CA ALA A 4 9.88 151.08 -76.53
C ALA A 4 10.08 149.59 -76.20
N ARG A 5 9.05 148.79 -76.42
CA ARG A 5 9.12 147.32 -76.34
C ARG A 5 10.13 146.81 -77.37
N ILE A 6 11.18 146.13 -76.91
CA ILE A 6 12.20 145.50 -77.76
C ILE A 6 11.58 144.25 -78.42
N ARG A 7 11.74 144.09 -79.74
CA ARG A 7 11.29 142.89 -80.47
C ARG A 7 12.40 141.84 -80.49
N GLY A 8 12.04 140.56 -80.57
CA GLY A 8 12.97 139.43 -80.48
C GLY A 8 14.12 139.44 -81.49
N GLU A 9 13.95 140.08 -82.65
CA GLU A 9 15.01 140.21 -83.66
C GLU A 9 16.12 141.21 -83.27
N GLN A 10 15.88 142.09 -82.29
CA GLN A 10 16.85 143.09 -81.83
C GLN A 10 17.82 142.57 -80.76
N ILE A 11 17.61 141.34 -80.27
CA ILE A 11 18.51 140.67 -79.31
C ILE A 11 19.32 139.64 -80.10
N LYS A 12 20.59 139.95 -80.40
CA LYS A 12 21.49 138.98 -81.03
C LYS A 12 21.74 137.81 -80.09
N LEU A 13 21.83 136.60 -80.65
CA LEU A 13 22.09 135.37 -79.90
C LEU A 13 23.42 135.52 -79.11
N GLY A 14 23.37 135.31 -77.79
CA GLY A 14 24.53 135.46 -76.88
C GLY A 14 24.71 136.83 -76.23
N VAL A 15 23.85 137.82 -76.51
CA VAL A 15 23.92 139.17 -75.89
C VAL A 15 23.34 139.21 -74.46
N ILE A 16 22.47 138.27 -74.09
CA ILE A 16 22.03 138.06 -72.71
C ILE A 16 22.85 136.91 -72.12
N GLY A 17 23.99 137.23 -71.51
CA GLY A 17 24.76 136.28 -70.70
C GLY A 17 24.20 136.11 -69.28
N ASN A 18 24.63 135.04 -68.58
CA ASN A 18 24.21 134.68 -67.22
C ASN A 18 24.18 135.82 -66.16
N PRO A 19 25.02 136.89 -66.23
CA PRO A 19 24.94 138.01 -65.30
C PRO A 19 23.71 138.93 -65.48
N HIS A 20 22.97 138.81 -66.59
CA HIS A 20 21.78 139.63 -66.89
C HIS A 20 20.47 139.01 -66.39
N ILE A 21 20.56 137.82 -65.81
CA ILE A 21 19.49 137.20 -65.05
C ILE A 21 19.82 137.46 -63.58
N ASP A 22 19.04 138.30 -62.91
CA ASP A 22 19.22 138.58 -61.48
C ASP A 22 19.11 137.26 -60.70
N ALA A 23 20.13 136.93 -59.89
CA ALA A 23 20.11 135.74 -59.06
C ALA A 23 18.96 135.73 -58.04
N ASN A 24 18.41 136.91 -57.70
CA ASN A 24 17.25 137.05 -56.83
C ASN A 24 15.91 137.02 -57.58
N ASN A 25 15.92 137.11 -58.91
CA ASN A 25 14.75 137.00 -59.78
C ASN A 25 15.06 136.11 -60.99
N PRO A 26 15.33 134.81 -60.78
CA PRO A 26 15.50 133.87 -61.88
C PRO A 26 14.24 133.87 -62.75
N ILE A 27 14.39 133.76 -64.07
CA ILE A 27 13.23 133.51 -64.96
C ILE A 27 12.72 132.13 -64.57
N GLU A 28 11.63 132.10 -63.79
CA GLU A 28 10.98 130.86 -63.41
C GLU A 28 10.55 130.10 -64.67
N GLU A 29 10.64 128.77 -64.64
CA GLU A 29 10.23 127.89 -65.75
C GLU A 29 8.76 128.15 -66.17
N SER A 30 7.94 128.67 -65.26
CA SER A 30 6.57 129.16 -65.49
C SER A 30 6.47 130.29 -66.53
N LYS A 31 7.57 131.04 -66.75
CA LYS A 31 7.69 132.16 -67.70
C LYS A 31 8.29 131.73 -69.05
N LEU A 32 8.75 130.47 -69.16
CA LEU A 32 9.16 129.82 -70.41
C LEU A 32 8.01 128.93 -70.90
N SER A 33 6.95 129.54 -71.44
CA SER A 33 5.75 128.83 -71.88
C SER A 33 5.98 128.03 -73.17
N ILE A 34 6.70 126.90 -73.10
CA ILE A 34 6.50 125.80 -74.04
C ILE A 34 5.42 124.90 -73.44
N ASN A 35 4.17 125.13 -73.85
CA ASN A 35 3.05 124.30 -73.40
C ASN A 35 3.11 122.93 -74.09
N TRP A 36 3.87 122.00 -73.52
CA TRP A 36 3.96 120.62 -73.99
C TRP A 36 2.60 119.91 -74.02
N ASN A 37 1.63 120.30 -73.18
CA ASN A 37 0.29 119.71 -73.17
C ASN A 37 -0.49 120.03 -74.45
N SER A 38 -0.22 121.16 -75.11
CA SER A 38 -0.76 121.46 -76.46
C SER A 38 -0.03 120.71 -77.58
N HIS A 39 1.12 120.09 -77.30
CA HIS A 39 1.90 119.32 -78.28
C HIS A 39 1.55 117.82 -78.27
N THR A 40 1.05 117.28 -77.15
CA THR A 40 0.53 115.90 -77.07
C THR A 40 -0.69 115.66 -77.96
N GLU A 41 -1.51 116.68 -78.20
CA GLU A 41 -2.65 116.61 -79.12
C GLU A 41 -2.22 116.42 -80.59
N ALA A 42 -0.99 116.82 -80.95
CA ALA A 42 -0.49 116.71 -82.32
C ALA A 42 -0.19 115.25 -82.74
N LEU A 43 -0.06 114.31 -81.79
CA LEU A 43 0.20 112.89 -82.04
C LEU A 43 -0.99 111.99 -81.69
N GLN A 44 -1.80 112.32 -80.67
CA GLN A 44 -2.96 111.51 -80.26
C GLN A 44 -4.06 111.42 -81.33
N ASN A 45 -4.20 112.44 -82.19
CA ASN A 45 -5.14 112.42 -83.32
C ASN A 45 -4.49 112.02 -84.66
N LYS A 46 -3.23 111.55 -84.66
CA LYS A 46 -2.59 111.00 -85.86
C LYS A 46 -2.93 109.51 -85.95
N LYS A 47 -3.87 109.18 -86.82
CA LYS A 47 -4.17 107.79 -87.16
C LYS A 47 -2.96 107.18 -87.86
N VAL A 48 -2.52 106.02 -87.40
CA VAL A 48 -1.51 105.22 -88.10
C VAL A 48 -2.25 104.24 -89.01
N VAL A 49 -1.79 104.14 -90.25
CA VAL A 49 -2.23 103.09 -91.17
C VAL A 49 -1.28 101.91 -90.99
N ASP A 50 -1.84 100.76 -90.65
CA ASP A 50 -1.13 99.49 -90.64
C ASP A 50 -1.58 98.65 -91.84
N TYR A 51 -0.60 98.06 -92.53
CA TYR A 51 -0.83 97.17 -93.65
C TYR A 51 -0.67 95.74 -93.14
N ILE A 52 -1.80 95.05 -93.00
CA ILE A 52 -1.81 93.66 -92.55
C ILE A 52 -1.56 92.78 -93.77
N GLN A 53 -0.47 92.02 -93.71
CA GLN A 53 -0.19 90.95 -94.65
C GLN A 53 -1.08 89.74 -94.35
N VAL A 54 -1.74 89.24 -95.38
CA VAL A 54 -2.45 87.98 -95.40
C VAL A 54 -1.80 87.10 -96.46
N ASN A 55 -1.41 85.89 -96.06
CA ASN A 55 -0.81 84.93 -96.97
C ASN A 55 -1.79 83.81 -97.34
N ASP A 56 -1.52 83.16 -98.45
CA ASP A 56 -2.12 81.89 -98.84
C ASP A 56 -3.67 81.90 -98.98
N THR A 57 -4.25 83.01 -99.46
CA THR A 57 -5.70 83.07 -99.71
C THR A 57 -6.06 82.39 -101.03
N SER A 58 -6.88 81.35 -100.97
CA SER A 58 -7.33 80.61 -102.16
C SER A 58 -8.38 81.36 -102.97
N VAL A 59 -8.16 81.47 -104.28
CA VAL A 59 -9.08 82.05 -105.27
C VAL A 59 -9.51 80.98 -106.27
N ALA A 60 -10.81 80.82 -106.50
CA ALA A 60 -11.34 79.83 -107.44
C ALA A 60 -11.21 80.28 -108.91
N ALA A 61 -11.17 79.33 -109.84
CA ALA A 61 -11.22 79.63 -111.28
C ALA A 61 -12.55 80.33 -111.63
N GLY A 62 -12.49 81.39 -112.42
CA GLY A 62 -13.65 82.21 -112.78
C GLY A 62 -14.10 83.20 -111.70
N ALA A 63 -13.39 83.33 -110.58
CA ALA A 63 -13.74 84.27 -109.53
C ALA A 63 -13.29 85.71 -109.86
N SER A 64 -14.22 86.66 -109.73
CA SER A 64 -13.95 88.11 -109.76
C SER A 64 -13.91 88.74 -108.36
N GLU A 65 -14.24 87.97 -107.33
CA GLU A 65 -14.22 88.37 -105.93
C GLU A 65 -14.08 87.16 -104.99
N VAL A 66 -13.64 87.40 -103.75
CA VAL A 66 -13.51 86.39 -102.68
C VAL A 66 -14.06 86.95 -101.37
N ASP A 67 -14.83 86.12 -100.64
CA ASP A 67 -15.26 86.42 -99.27
C ASP A 67 -14.10 86.18 -98.30
N VAL A 68 -13.62 87.25 -97.68
CA VAL A 68 -12.46 87.26 -96.77
C VAL A 68 -12.89 87.55 -95.32
N SER A 69 -14.17 87.40 -95.00
CA SER A 69 -14.73 87.76 -93.69
C SER A 69 -14.10 86.99 -92.53
N THR A 70 -13.79 85.71 -92.71
CA THR A 70 -13.13 84.88 -91.68
C THR A 70 -11.68 85.29 -91.42
N ILE A 71 -11.00 85.84 -92.43
CA ILE A 71 -9.62 86.32 -92.35
C ILE A 71 -9.56 87.66 -91.62
N ILE A 72 -10.46 88.58 -91.97
CA ILE A 72 -10.50 89.92 -91.35
C ILE A 72 -11.11 89.84 -89.94
N GLY A 73 -12.03 88.92 -89.70
CA GLY A 73 -12.70 88.73 -88.41
C GLY A 73 -13.65 89.88 -88.07
N SER A 74 -13.80 90.14 -86.77
CA SER A 74 -14.73 91.16 -86.23
C SER A 74 -14.16 92.58 -86.21
N ARG A 75 -13.19 92.90 -87.07
CA ARG A 75 -12.58 94.24 -87.10
C ARG A 75 -13.60 95.29 -87.57
N PRO A 76 -13.67 96.47 -86.92
CA PRO A 76 -14.53 97.54 -87.38
C PRO A 76 -14.10 98.03 -88.77
N THR A 77 -15.02 98.64 -89.52
CA THR A 77 -14.72 99.27 -90.82
C THR A 77 -14.69 100.78 -90.69
N THR A 78 -13.92 101.45 -91.55
CA THR A 78 -13.96 102.92 -91.62
C THR A 78 -15.33 103.46 -92.03
N ALA A 79 -16.15 102.64 -92.71
CA ALA A 79 -17.52 102.99 -93.08
C ALA A 79 -18.51 102.91 -91.90
N SER A 80 -18.29 101.98 -90.96
CA SER A 80 -19.13 101.81 -89.76
C SER A 80 -18.87 102.86 -88.67
N ASP A 81 -17.72 103.53 -88.72
CA ASP A 81 -17.40 104.63 -87.82
C ASP A 81 -16.82 105.84 -88.60
N PRO A 82 -17.68 106.57 -89.33
CA PRO A 82 -17.25 107.71 -90.13
C PRO A 82 -16.78 108.90 -89.27
N LEU A 83 -17.06 108.88 -87.96
CA LEU A 83 -16.66 109.92 -87.01
C LEU A 83 -15.22 109.71 -86.51
N SER A 84 -14.79 108.47 -86.29
CA SER A 84 -13.41 108.16 -85.88
C SER A 84 -12.47 107.87 -87.06
N GLY A 85 -13.00 107.33 -88.16
CA GLY A 85 -12.20 106.88 -89.31
C GLY A 85 -11.25 105.71 -88.99
N GLU A 86 -11.54 104.95 -87.93
CA GLU A 86 -10.80 103.79 -87.47
C GLU A 86 -11.34 102.47 -88.06
N GLY A 87 -10.50 101.44 -88.06
CA GLY A 87 -10.82 100.13 -88.59
C GLY A 87 -10.31 99.89 -90.02
N VAL A 88 -10.76 98.80 -90.60
CA VAL A 88 -10.40 98.34 -91.94
C VAL A 88 -10.93 99.31 -92.99
N ILE A 89 -10.05 99.74 -93.91
CA ILE A 89 -10.41 100.70 -94.96
C ILE A 89 -11.15 99.98 -96.08
N VAL A 90 -12.44 100.28 -96.24
CA VAL A 90 -13.32 99.65 -97.25
C VAL A 90 -13.87 100.63 -98.29
N ASP A 91 -13.65 101.93 -98.08
CA ASP A 91 -14.15 103.00 -98.95
C ASP A 91 -13.17 103.34 -100.09
N ALA A 92 -13.70 103.42 -101.31
CA ALA A 92 -12.94 103.89 -102.46
C ALA A 92 -12.61 105.40 -102.32
N PRO A 93 -11.44 105.88 -102.80
CA PRO A 93 -10.42 105.15 -103.56
C PRO A 93 -9.30 104.53 -102.69
N LYS A 94 -9.43 104.53 -101.35
CA LYS A 94 -8.33 104.18 -100.43
C LYS A 94 -8.31 102.72 -99.99
N ASN A 95 -9.28 101.92 -100.42
CA ASN A 95 -9.43 100.49 -100.14
C ASN A 95 -8.66 99.56 -101.10
N LYS A 96 -7.57 100.04 -101.70
CA LYS A 96 -6.77 99.24 -102.63
C LYS A 96 -5.95 98.22 -101.84
N CYS A 97 -6.12 96.95 -102.16
CA CYS A 97 -5.30 95.85 -101.66
C CYS A 97 -4.24 95.48 -102.70
N ILE A 98 -2.99 95.38 -102.25
CA ILE A 98 -1.90 94.87 -103.07
C ILE A 98 -2.06 93.35 -103.11
N ILE A 99 -1.96 92.75 -104.31
CA ILE A 99 -2.08 91.31 -104.52
C ILE A 99 -0.81 90.81 -105.20
N ARG A 100 -0.29 89.70 -104.72
CA ARG A 100 0.83 88.95 -105.28
C ARG A 100 0.44 87.48 -105.41
N ASP A 101 1.10 86.78 -106.30
CA ASP A 101 0.98 85.33 -106.42
C ASP A 101 1.57 84.67 -105.16
N GLY A 102 0.80 83.84 -104.48
CA GLY A 102 1.18 83.26 -103.18
C GLY A 102 2.28 82.19 -103.26
N VAL A 103 2.71 81.81 -104.46
CA VAL A 103 3.81 80.84 -104.64
C VAL A 103 5.10 81.56 -105.05
N THR A 104 5.00 82.52 -105.95
CA THR A 104 6.14 83.24 -106.53
C THR A 104 6.42 84.59 -105.88
N ASN A 105 5.44 85.14 -105.13
CA ASN A 105 5.47 86.47 -104.51
C ASN A 105 5.62 87.64 -105.52
N GLU A 106 5.38 87.38 -106.79
CA GLU A 106 5.41 88.38 -107.87
C GLU A 106 4.03 89.03 -108.06
N PRO A 107 3.95 90.28 -108.57
CA PRO A 107 2.67 90.89 -108.92
C PRO A 107 1.92 90.06 -109.96
N ILE A 108 0.63 89.84 -109.74
CA ILE A 108 -0.22 89.15 -110.71
C ILE A 108 -0.51 90.12 -111.86
N THR A 109 -0.24 89.72 -113.10
CA THR A 109 -0.47 90.58 -114.28
C THR A 109 -1.40 89.91 -115.30
N THR A 110 -2.16 90.72 -116.04
CA THR A 110 -2.94 90.30 -117.20
C THR A 110 -2.50 91.06 -118.44
N VAL A 111 -2.45 90.41 -119.60
CA VAL A 111 -2.02 91.03 -120.87
C VAL A 111 -3.24 91.33 -121.72
N ILE A 112 -3.47 92.60 -122.01
CA ILE A 112 -4.55 93.08 -122.88
C ILE A 112 -3.92 93.95 -123.97
N ASN A 113 -4.21 93.67 -125.25
CA ASN A 113 -3.65 94.41 -126.39
C ASN A 113 -2.12 94.57 -126.36
N SER A 114 -1.41 93.51 -125.94
CA SER A 114 0.07 93.46 -125.80
C SER A 114 0.67 94.36 -124.70
N VAL A 115 -0.14 94.87 -123.77
CA VAL A 115 0.31 95.60 -122.57
C VAL A 115 -0.05 94.79 -121.33
N ALA A 116 0.91 94.65 -120.41
CA ALA A 116 0.69 93.98 -119.12
C ALA A 116 0.15 94.98 -118.10
N TYR A 117 -0.93 94.60 -117.41
CA TYR A 117 -1.56 95.37 -116.36
C TYR A 117 -1.56 94.56 -115.06
N GLU A 118 -1.18 95.18 -113.94
CA GLU A 118 -1.21 94.55 -112.63
C GLU A 118 -2.65 94.40 -112.12
N VAL A 119 -2.93 93.23 -111.55
CA VAL A 119 -4.18 92.92 -110.85
C VAL A 119 -4.05 93.40 -109.41
N PHE A 120 -5.05 94.13 -108.92
CA PHE A 120 -5.13 94.55 -107.53
C PHE A 120 -6.52 94.27 -106.97
N GLY A 121 -6.61 94.28 -105.64
CA GLY A 121 -7.86 94.10 -104.93
C GLY A 121 -8.49 95.43 -104.55
N ARG A 122 -9.82 95.44 -104.45
CA ARG A 122 -10.60 96.46 -103.75
C ARG A 122 -11.34 95.75 -102.62
N LEU A 123 -10.96 96.04 -101.39
CA LEU A 123 -11.69 95.50 -100.24
C LEU A 123 -12.97 96.31 -100.04
N THR A 124 -14.10 95.63 -100.05
CA THR A 124 -15.41 96.22 -99.88
C THR A 124 -16.14 95.55 -98.72
N TYR A 125 -17.04 96.29 -98.09
CA TYR A 125 -17.92 95.74 -97.07
C TYR A 125 -19.35 95.73 -97.59
N ASP A 126 -19.93 94.54 -97.68
CA ASP A 126 -21.35 94.36 -97.90
C ASP A 126 -22.08 94.55 -96.57
N SER A 127 -22.63 95.74 -96.37
CA SER A 127 -23.33 96.12 -95.14
C SER A 127 -24.66 95.37 -94.93
N VAL A 128 -25.20 94.72 -95.97
CA VAL A 128 -26.45 93.97 -95.89
C VAL A 128 -26.19 92.57 -95.33
N ASN A 129 -25.14 91.91 -95.81
CA ASN A 129 -24.78 90.55 -95.40
C ASN A 129 -23.66 90.50 -94.34
N SER A 130 -23.14 91.66 -93.93
CA SER A 130 -22.02 91.82 -93.01
C SER A 130 -20.76 91.06 -93.45
N LYS A 131 -20.41 91.18 -94.73
CA LYS A 131 -19.29 90.46 -95.35
C LYS A 131 -18.21 91.38 -95.86
N PHE A 132 -16.96 91.00 -95.64
CA PHE A 132 -15.82 91.59 -96.31
C PHE A 132 -15.55 90.85 -97.62
N ILE A 133 -15.62 91.58 -98.72
CA ILE A 133 -15.45 91.05 -100.07
C ILE A 133 -14.25 91.71 -100.73
N LEU A 134 -13.25 90.92 -101.09
CA LEU A 134 -12.12 91.34 -101.89
C LEU A 134 -12.46 91.18 -103.36
N LYS A 135 -12.64 92.29 -104.09
CA LYS A 135 -12.96 92.31 -105.52
C LYS A 135 -11.72 92.59 -106.34
N PHE A 136 -11.56 91.94 -107.49
CA PHE A 136 -10.35 92.08 -108.30
C PHE A 136 -10.54 93.05 -109.46
N PHE A 137 -9.53 93.87 -109.71
CA PHE A 137 -9.54 94.91 -110.74
C PHE A 137 -8.18 94.98 -111.45
N THR A 138 -8.20 95.53 -112.66
CA THR A 138 -7.02 95.88 -113.45
C THR A 138 -7.21 97.27 -114.08
N ALA A 139 -6.13 98.02 -114.29
CA ALA A 139 -6.20 99.39 -114.81
C ALA A 139 -6.14 99.45 -116.34
N SER A 140 -6.91 98.59 -117.02
CA SER A 140 -6.87 98.44 -118.48
C SER A 140 -7.83 99.34 -119.26
N GLY A 141 -8.69 100.12 -118.57
CA GLY A 141 -9.61 101.06 -119.20
C GLY A 141 -8.95 102.32 -119.73
N ALA A 142 -9.64 103.06 -120.61
CA ALA A 142 -9.12 104.30 -121.19
C ALA A 142 -8.77 105.32 -120.09
N GLY A 143 -7.54 105.83 -120.09
CA GLY A 143 -7.04 106.75 -119.06
C GLY A 143 -6.65 106.08 -117.73
N GLY A 144 -6.50 104.74 -117.70
CA GLY A 144 -6.18 103.98 -116.49
C GLY A 144 -7.41 103.68 -115.61
N ALA A 145 -8.61 103.71 -116.21
CA ALA A 145 -9.84 103.35 -115.51
C ALA A 145 -9.82 101.89 -115.02
N GLU A 146 -10.39 101.65 -113.85
CA GLU A 146 -10.44 100.33 -113.21
C GLU A 146 -11.51 99.48 -113.89
N GLU A 147 -11.10 98.35 -114.45
CA GLU A 147 -11.98 97.33 -115.01
C GLU A 147 -11.95 96.08 -114.14
N PRO A 148 -13.09 95.39 -113.90
CA PRO A 148 -13.12 94.15 -113.14
C PRO A 148 -12.20 93.07 -113.74
N TYR A 149 -11.45 92.38 -112.89
CA TYR A 149 -10.61 91.25 -113.27
C TYR A 149 -11.22 89.93 -112.81
N THR A 150 -11.09 88.88 -113.63
CA THR A 150 -11.54 87.52 -113.30
C THR A 150 -10.37 86.55 -113.49
N PHE A 151 -10.09 85.73 -112.47
CA PHE A 151 -9.03 84.73 -112.54
C PHE A 151 -9.42 83.61 -113.52
N ALA A 152 -8.57 83.32 -114.51
CA ALA A 152 -8.85 82.26 -115.50
C ALA A 152 -8.72 80.84 -114.91
N SER A 153 -7.87 80.67 -113.89
CA SER A 153 -7.63 79.41 -113.17
C SER A 153 -7.62 79.67 -111.67
N ALA A 154 -7.75 78.61 -110.87
CA ALA A 154 -7.58 78.72 -109.42
C ALA A 154 -6.15 79.20 -109.11
N ALA A 155 -6.01 80.07 -108.12
CA ALA A 155 -4.75 80.66 -107.71
C ALA A 155 -4.72 80.83 -106.18
N THR A 156 -3.52 80.86 -105.63
CA THR A 156 -3.29 81.28 -104.24
C THR A 156 -2.72 82.68 -104.28
N ILE A 157 -3.26 83.59 -103.47
CA ILE A 157 -2.81 84.98 -103.44
C ILE A 157 -2.32 85.38 -102.05
N ASP A 158 -1.25 86.16 -102.05
CA ASP A 158 -0.80 86.93 -100.91
C ASP A 158 -1.28 88.37 -101.09
N TRP A 159 -1.88 88.95 -100.06
CA TRP A 159 -2.46 90.28 -100.18
C TRP A 159 -2.33 91.09 -98.91
N GLN A 160 -2.38 92.40 -99.08
CA GLN A 160 -2.30 93.35 -97.98
C GLN A 160 -3.53 94.23 -97.94
N PHE A 161 -4.09 94.43 -96.75
CA PHE A 161 -5.15 95.42 -96.52
C PHE A 161 -4.75 96.43 -95.46
N ALA A 162 -5.24 97.64 -95.63
CA ALA A 162 -4.98 98.74 -94.72
C ALA A 162 -6.05 98.79 -93.62
N GLN A 163 -5.60 98.95 -92.38
CA GLN A 163 -6.44 99.33 -91.24
C GLN A 163 -5.92 100.62 -90.62
N ARG A 164 -6.81 101.42 -90.02
CA ARG A 164 -6.47 102.61 -89.25
C ARG A 164 -6.74 102.39 -87.78
N PHE A 165 -5.82 102.84 -86.94
CA PHE A 165 -6.01 102.85 -85.49
C PHE A 165 -5.32 104.07 -84.89
N ASN A 166 -5.67 104.39 -83.64
CA ASN A 166 -4.99 105.42 -82.86
C ASN A 166 -3.67 104.90 -82.31
N LEU A 167 -2.66 105.77 -82.25
CA LEU A 167 -1.55 105.57 -81.32
C LEU A 167 -2.11 105.62 -79.90
N LEU A 168 -2.30 104.46 -79.27
CA LEU A 168 -2.72 104.34 -77.88
C LEU A 168 -1.74 105.09 -76.96
N THR A 169 -2.24 105.59 -75.84
CA THR A 169 -1.36 106.22 -74.84
C THR A 169 -0.40 105.18 -74.26
N VAL A 170 0.77 105.62 -73.78
CA VAL A 170 1.80 104.72 -73.22
C VAL A 170 1.25 103.85 -72.09
N ASP A 171 0.29 104.35 -71.30
CA ASP A 171 -0.40 103.59 -70.24
C ASP A 171 -1.28 102.46 -70.80
N GLU A 172 -1.96 102.67 -71.91
CA GLU A 172 -2.78 101.65 -72.59
C GLU A 172 -1.91 100.63 -73.34
N LEU A 173 -0.72 101.05 -73.80
CA LEU A 173 0.28 100.17 -74.42
C LEU A 173 0.88 99.18 -73.40
N PHE A 174 1.02 99.59 -72.13
CA PHE A 174 1.46 98.69 -71.06
C PHE A 174 0.34 97.79 -70.55
N ALA A 175 -0.90 98.27 -70.50
CA ALA A 175 -2.07 97.43 -70.16
C ALA A 175 -2.38 96.37 -71.23
N ALA A 176 -2.16 96.68 -72.52
CA ALA A 176 -2.30 95.70 -73.60
C ALA A 176 -1.14 94.68 -73.67
N ASN A 177 0.00 94.97 -73.03
CA ASN A 177 1.19 94.11 -72.99
C ASN A 177 1.23 93.14 -71.80
N GLU A 178 0.14 92.99 -71.03
CA GLU A 178 -0.07 91.82 -70.14
C GLU A 178 -0.30 90.51 -70.93
N LYS A 179 -0.32 90.58 -72.26
CA LYS A 179 -0.05 89.43 -73.13
C LYS A 179 1.45 89.16 -73.19
N PHE A 180 1.93 88.42 -72.20
CA PHE A 180 2.84 87.33 -72.54
C PHE A 180 2.19 86.57 -73.71
N VAL A 181 2.89 86.53 -74.83
CA VAL A 181 2.53 85.77 -76.03
C VAL A 181 2.03 84.40 -75.58
N GLU A 182 0.83 84.00 -76.04
CA GLU A 182 0.33 82.64 -75.87
C GLU A 182 1.42 81.68 -76.40
N GLY A 183 2.17 81.07 -75.48
CA GLY A 183 3.33 80.21 -75.79
C GLY A 183 4.69 80.56 -75.16
N ALA A 184 4.84 81.63 -74.35
CA ALA A 184 6.18 82.03 -73.85
C ALA A 184 6.28 82.39 -72.34
N ALA A 185 5.37 81.93 -71.50
CA ALA A 185 5.54 81.98 -70.05
C ALA A 185 5.95 80.60 -69.52
N ASP A 186 7.04 80.58 -68.75
CA ASP A 186 7.51 79.50 -67.86
C ASP A 186 8.51 78.48 -68.43
N ALA A 187 9.79 78.87 -68.52
CA ALA A 187 10.88 77.89 -68.67
C ALA A 187 11.64 77.65 -67.34
N SER A 188 11.73 78.64 -66.43
CA SER A 188 12.54 78.50 -65.20
C SER A 188 11.79 78.00 -63.97
N ALA A 189 10.47 78.22 -63.84
CA ALA A 189 9.67 77.57 -62.79
C ALA A 189 9.30 76.14 -63.20
N HIS A 190 9.09 75.92 -64.50
CA HIS A 190 9.00 74.61 -65.12
C HIS A 190 10.22 73.72 -64.82
N LEU A 191 11.46 74.23 -64.84
CA LEU A 191 12.68 73.42 -64.60
C LEU A 191 12.87 72.93 -63.15
N ASN A 192 12.63 73.75 -62.12
CA ASN A 192 12.77 73.32 -60.71
C ASN A 192 11.65 72.37 -60.28
N ILE A 193 10.43 72.59 -60.78
CA ILE A 193 9.32 71.66 -60.62
C ILE A 193 9.61 70.37 -61.40
N SER A 194 10.16 70.47 -62.63
CA SER A 194 10.67 69.36 -63.45
C SER A 194 11.71 68.48 -62.81
N GLN A 195 12.69 69.06 -62.14
CA GLN A 195 13.73 68.27 -61.49
C GLN A 195 13.16 67.51 -60.29
N LEU A 196 12.42 68.20 -59.42
CA LEU A 196 11.77 67.61 -58.25
C LEU A 196 10.78 66.50 -58.63
N ALA A 197 9.96 66.70 -59.66
CA ALA A 197 8.97 65.69 -60.03
C ALA A 197 9.53 64.57 -60.93
N HIS A 198 10.73 64.68 -61.47
CA HIS A 198 11.44 63.48 -61.89
C HIS A 198 12.10 62.72 -60.75
N ASP A 199 12.63 63.42 -59.73
CA ASP A 199 13.20 62.78 -58.54
C ASP A 199 12.10 62.01 -57.77
N LEU A 200 10.88 62.56 -57.73
CA LEU A 200 9.70 61.92 -57.13
C LEU A 200 9.00 60.90 -58.06
N TYR A 201 8.78 61.20 -59.35
CA TYR A 201 7.88 60.43 -60.23
C TYR A 201 8.57 59.70 -61.40
N GLY A 202 9.89 59.86 -61.57
CA GLY A 202 10.68 59.11 -62.54
C GLY A 202 10.74 59.68 -63.96
N ALA A 203 11.26 58.88 -64.91
CA ALA A 203 11.70 59.33 -66.25
C ALA A 203 10.58 59.90 -67.16
N SER A 204 9.31 59.80 -66.75
CA SER A 204 8.16 60.36 -67.46
C SER A 204 7.88 61.84 -67.13
N TYR A 205 8.64 62.47 -66.22
CA TYR A 205 8.66 63.92 -65.98
C TYR A 205 9.88 64.57 -66.73
N ASN A 206 10.21 65.88 -66.77
CA ASN A 206 11.33 66.40 -67.64
C ASN A 206 12.27 67.56 -67.12
N LEU A 207 13.48 67.23 -66.61
CA LEU A 207 14.87 67.81 -66.62
C LEU A 207 15.43 68.93 -65.69
N ASP A 208 16.70 68.74 -65.27
CA ASP A 208 17.72 69.81 -65.07
C ASP A 208 18.94 69.60 -65.98
N ALA A 209 19.72 70.67 -66.14
CA ALA A 209 20.69 70.91 -67.21
C ALA A 209 22.16 70.53 -66.90
N SER A 210 22.44 69.73 -65.85
CA SER A 210 23.84 69.47 -65.39
C SER A 210 24.35 68.03 -65.56
N GLY A 211 23.47 67.09 -65.94
CA GLY A 211 23.87 65.79 -66.48
C GLY A 211 24.45 64.73 -65.51
N LEU A 212 24.43 64.90 -64.18
CA LEU A 212 24.87 63.87 -63.21
C LEU A 212 24.17 63.96 -61.84
N PRO A 213 24.12 62.85 -61.08
CA PRO A 213 23.09 61.82 -61.11
C PRO A 213 21.85 62.20 -60.28
N LYS A 214 20.72 62.17 -60.98
CA LYS A 214 19.41 61.85 -60.43
C LYS A 214 19.47 60.51 -59.72
N LEU A 215 18.73 60.30 -58.63
CA LEU A 215 18.69 59.01 -57.91
C LEU A 215 18.68 57.83 -58.91
N SER A 216 19.53 56.80 -58.71
CA SER A 216 19.67 55.66 -59.64
C SER A 216 18.33 54.98 -59.99
N LYS A 217 17.33 55.14 -59.11
CA LYS A 217 15.94 54.81 -59.34
C LYS A 217 15.05 55.90 -58.72
N PRO A 218 13.89 56.21 -59.31
CA PRO A 218 12.90 57.11 -58.70
C PRO A 218 12.54 56.67 -57.27
N VAL A 219 12.19 57.60 -56.38
CA VAL A 219 11.84 57.26 -54.98
C VAL A 219 10.70 56.23 -54.91
N THR A 220 9.73 56.32 -55.82
CA THR A 220 8.65 55.32 -55.96
C THR A 220 9.17 53.92 -56.24
N GLN A 221 10.20 53.79 -57.08
CA GLN A 221 10.83 52.51 -57.39
C GLN A 221 11.71 52.02 -56.24
N GLN A 222 12.38 52.90 -55.51
CA GLN A 222 13.14 52.51 -54.31
C GLN A 222 12.21 51.96 -53.23
N ILE A 223 11.06 52.60 -53.01
CA ILE A 223 10.02 52.12 -52.11
C ILE A 223 9.46 50.78 -52.61
N ALA A 224 9.23 50.61 -53.92
CA ALA A 224 8.77 49.35 -54.47
C ALA A 224 9.80 48.22 -54.28
N ASP A 225 11.08 48.48 -54.50
CA ASP A 225 12.17 47.54 -54.29
C ASP A 225 12.33 47.19 -52.80
N GLU A 226 12.20 48.19 -51.91
CA GLU A 226 12.19 48.04 -50.45
C GLU A 226 11.06 47.12 -50.00
N VAL A 227 9.83 47.41 -50.46
CA VAL A 227 8.65 46.59 -50.18
C VAL A 227 8.85 45.16 -50.68
N SER A 228 9.37 44.98 -51.89
CA SER A 228 9.63 43.66 -52.45
C SER A 228 10.69 42.88 -51.66
N ARG A 229 11.78 43.54 -51.25
CA ARG A 229 12.80 42.92 -50.41
C ARG A 229 12.25 42.56 -49.03
N ALA A 230 11.48 43.45 -48.40
CA ALA A 230 10.84 43.22 -47.11
C ALA A 230 9.87 42.03 -47.19
N GLN A 231 8.98 41.99 -48.19
CA GLN A 231 8.06 40.88 -48.42
C GLN A 231 8.79 39.54 -48.61
N THR A 232 9.90 39.55 -49.35
CA THR A 232 10.71 38.34 -49.56
C THR A 232 11.34 37.87 -48.25
N ALA A 233 11.91 38.77 -47.46
CA ALA A 233 12.52 38.45 -46.17
C ALA A 233 11.47 37.97 -45.15
N GLU A 234 10.30 38.61 -45.11
CA GLU A 234 9.18 38.22 -44.25
C GLU A 234 8.65 36.83 -44.62
N ALA A 235 8.51 36.53 -45.90
CA ALA A 235 8.11 35.20 -46.37
C ALA A 235 9.13 34.12 -45.99
N ASP A 236 10.43 34.42 -46.11
CA ASP A 236 11.50 33.50 -45.71
C ASP A 236 11.49 33.25 -44.19
N LEU A 237 11.43 34.31 -43.37
CA LEU A 237 11.31 34.21 -41.92
C LEU A 237 10.06 33.40 -41.51
N GLN A 238 8.92 33.63 -42.17
CA GLN A 238 7.70 32.87 -41.91
C GLN A 238 7.86 31.38 -42.24
N SER A 239 8.58 31.06 -43.32
CA SER A 239 8.88 29.67 -43.70
C SER A 239 9.81 28.98 -42.70
N GLN A 240 10.86 29.68 -42.24
CA GLN A 240 11.75 29.20 -41.19
C GLN A 240 11.01 28.95 -39.87
N ILE A 241 10.14 29.89 -39.46
CA ILE A 241 9.30 29.76 -38.26
C ILE A 241 8.35 28.55 -38.39
N ASN A 242 7.68 28.38 -39.54
CA ASN A 242 6.79 27.24 -39.77
C ASN A 242 7.52 25.89 -39.74
N THR A 243 8.75 25.86 -40.27
CA THR A 243 9.62 24.69 -40.23
C THR A 243 10.03 24.37 -38.79
N GLU A 244 10.45 25.37 -38.01
CA GLU A 244 10.82 25.20 -36.61
C GLU A 244 9.62 24.76 -35.74
N ILE A 245 8.44 25.33 -35.97
CA ILE A 245 7.20 24.89 -35.33
C ILE A 245 6.97 23.41 -35.60
N THR A 246 7.04 22.99 -36.87
CA THR A 246 6.85 21.59 -37.27
C THR A 246 7.88 20.67 -36.61
N ASN A 247 9.16 21.05 -36.65
CA ASN A 247 10.24 20.28 -36.03
C ASN A 247 10.04 20.13 -34.52
N ARG A 248 9.71 21.22 -33.82
CA ARG A 248 9.44 21.17 -32.37
C ARG A 248 8.19 20.37 -32.04
N THR A 249 7.12 20.49 -32.83
CA THR A 249 5.90 19.69 -32.65
C THR A 249 6.20 18.20 -32.79
N ASN A 250 6.97 17.80 -33.80
CA ASN A 250 7.37 16.42 -34.00
C ASN A 250 8.26 15.92 -32.84
N ALA A 251 9.27 16.70 -32.44
CA ALA A 251 10.14 16.35 -31.32
C ALA A 251 9.36 16.20 -29.99
N ILE A 252 8.37 17.06 -29.74
CA ILE A 252 7.48 16.95 -28.57
C ILE A 252 6.65 15.67 -28.66
N SER A 253 6.09 15.35 -29.82
CA SER A 253 5.31 14.12 -30.05
C SER A 253 6.16 12.86 -29.83
N ASP A 254 7.40 12.85 -30.30
CA ASP A 254 8.34 11.75 -30.12
C ASP A 254 8.72 11.57 -28.64
N LEU A 255 9.07 12.66 -27.94
CA LEU A 255 9.35 12.64 -26.51
C LEU A 255 8.13 12.16 -25.70
N GLN A 256 6.93 12.61 -26.07
CA GLN A 256 5.69 12.16 -25.42
C GLN A 256 5.47 10.66 -25.60
N THR A 257 5.76 10.13 -26.79
CA THR A 257 5.66 8.70 -27.07
C THR A 257 6.69 7.90 -26.27
N GLN A 258 7.95 8.35 -26.24
CA GLN A 258 9.01 7.72 -25.45
C GLN A 258 8.67 7.70 -23.95
N LEU A 259 8.16 8.82 -23.42
CA LEU A 259 7.75 8.92 -22.03
C LEU A 259 6.60 7.96 -21.69
N ASN A 260 5.57 7.90 -22.54
CA ASN A 260 4.45 6.98 -22.36
C ASN A 260 4.92 5.51 -22.36
N ASN A 261 5.85 5.16 -23.24
CA ASN A 261 6.42 3.81 -23.30
C ASN A 261 7.21 3.46 -22.02
N GLU A 262 8.05 4.37 -21.51
CA GLU A 262 8.80 4.17 -20.26
C GLU A 262 7.85 4.04 -19.06
N ILE A 263 6.79 4.87 -18.99
CA ILE A 263 5.76 4.78 -17.95
C ILE A 263 5.11 3.38 -17.97
N ALA A 264 4.72 2.88 -19.14
CA ALA A 264 4.09 1.56 -19.27
C ALA A 264 5.07 0.42 -18.89
N ALA A 265 6.34 0.53 -19.29
CA ALA A 265 7.38 -0.42 -18.92
C ALA A 265 7.62 -0.46 -17.41
N ARG A 266 7.70 0.70 -16.75
CA ARG A 266 7.85 0.83 -15.30
C ARG A 266 6.66 0.27 -14.54
N GLN A 267 5.44 0.62 -14.95
CA GLN A 267 4.22 0.05 -14.36
C GLN A 267 4.18 -1.48 -14.45
N SER A 268 4.61 -2.04 -15.60
CA SER A 268 4.69 -3.50 -15.78
C SER A 268 5.74 -4.13 -14.86
N ALA A 269 6.91 -3.50 -14.73
CA ALA A 269 7.97 -3.95 -13.82
C ALA A 269 7.53 -3.89 -12.35
N ASP A 270 6.87 -2.80 -11.94
CA ASP A 270 6.36 -2.62 -10.59
C ASP A 270 5.29 -3.66 -10.24
N ASN A 271 4.35 -3.93 -11.16
CA ASN A 271 3.35 -4.99 -11.00
C ASN A 271 4.01 -6.38 -10.86
N ASN A 272 5.04 -6.67 -11.67
CA ASN A 272 5.78 -7.93 -11.57
C ASN A 272 6.49 -8.06 -10.22
N LEU A 273 7.15 -7.01 -9.76
CA LEU A 273 7.82 -7.00 -8.46
C LEU A 273 6.83 -7.18 -7.31
N GLN A 274 5.67 -6.50 -7.37
CA GLN A 274 4.61 -6.65 -6.37
C GLN A 274 4.09 -8.09 -6.30
N ASN A 275 3.91 -8.75 -7.45
CA ASN A 275 3.49 -10.16 -7.51
C ASN A 275 4.54 -11.10 -6.92
N LEU A 276 5.83 -10.86 -7.19
CA LEU A 276 6.93 -11.63 -6.61
C LEU A 276 6.97 -11.46 -5.08
N ILE A 277 6.82 -10.23 -4.58
CA ILE A 277 6.76 -9.94 -3.14
C ILE A 277 5.57 -10.65 -2.49
N ASN A 278 4.39 -10.59 -3.10
CA ASN A 278 3.20 -11.26 -2.57
C ASN A 278 3.40 -12.79 -2.52
N THR A 279 3.99 -13.36 -3.57
CA THR A 279 4.29 -14.80 -3.64
C THR A 279 5.29 -15.22 -2.56
N GLU A 280 6.38 -14.47 -2.39
CA GLU A 280 7.39 -14.74 -1.37
C GLU A 280 6.82 -14.57 0.05
N THR A 281 5.92 -13.60 0.26
CA THR A 281 5.29 -13.33 1.56
C THR A 281 4.29 -14.43 1.92
N SER A 282 3.49 -14.90 0.96
CA SER A 282 2.47 -15.94 1.18
C SER A 282 3.00 -17.37 1.06
N GLY A 283 4.20 -17.56 0.50
CA GLY A 283 4.75 -18.89 0.25
C GLY A 283 4.99 -19.68 1.53
N VAL A 284 4.63 -20.96 1.51
CA VAL A 284 4.92 -21.91 2.60
C VAL A 284 6.42 -22.11 2.81
N ASN A 285 7.25 -21.67 1.86
CA ASN A 285 8.71 -21.63 2.00
C ASN A 285 9.25 -20.42 2.73
N ASN A 286 8.42 -19.41 2.97
CA ASN A 286 8.78 -18.23 3.74
C ASN A 286 9.22 -18.66 5.16
N PRO A 287 10.44 -18.30 5.59
CA PRO A 287 10.94 -18.64 6.92
C PRO A 287 10.00 -18.24 8.06
N ALA A 288 9.28 -17.12 7.95
CA ALA A 288 8.35 -16.65 8.97
C ALA A 288 7.09 -17.53 9.06
N VAL A 289 6.51 -17.94 7.92
CA VAL A 289 5.36 -18.85 7.89
C VAL A 289 5.75 -20.23 8.39
N LYS A 290 6.91 -20.76 7.96
CA LYS A 290 7.47 -22.02 8.49
C LYS A 290 7.68 -21.96 10.00
N ALA A 291 8.31 -20.90 10.48
CA ALA A 291 8.55 -20.71 11.91
C ALA A 291 7.23 -20.67 12.69
N LYS A 292 6.22 -19.94 12.21
CA LYS A 292 4.90 -19.91 12.85
C LYS A 292 4.27 -21.31 12.91
N ASN A 293 4.23 -22.03 11.81
CA ASN A 293 3.64 -23.38 11.78
C ASN A 293 4.35 -24.35 12.72
N ILE A 294 5.69 -24.31 12.75
CA ILE A 294 6.50 -25.13 13.67
C ILE A 294 6.23 -24.73 15.12
N ILE A 295 6.13 -23.43 15.42
CA ILE A 295 5.82 -22.95 16.77
C ILE A 295 4.44 -23.42 17.20
N ASP A 296 3.42 -23.30 16.35
CA ASP A 296 2.05 -23.73 16.65
C ASP A 296 1.98 -25.25 16.91
N GLU A 297 2.70 -26.04 16.10
CA GLU A 297 2.84 -27.48 16.30
C GLU A 297 3.54 -27.83 17.62
N VAL A 298 4.67 -27.16 17.92
CA VAL A 298 5.42 -27.35 19.17
C VAL A 298 4.59 -26.96 20.39
N VAL A 299 3.84 -25.86 20.33
CA VAL A 299 2.93 -25.44 21.41
C VAL A 299 1.85 -26.50 21.65
N THR A 300 1.26 -27.02 20.57
CA THR A 300 0.25 -28.09 20.65
C THR A 300 0.84 -29.36 21.28
N ALA A 301 2.02 -29.79 20.82
CA ALA A 301 2.72 -30.96 21.37
C ALA A 301 3.10 -30.78 22.84
N ARG A 302 3.57 -29.59 23.23
CA ARG A 302 3.86 -29.27 24.64
C ARG A 302 2.62 -29.32 25.51
N GLY A 303 1.49 -28.79 25.03
CA GLY A 303 0.21 -28.87 25.74
C GLY A 303 -0.22 -30.32 25.99
N ALA A 304 -0.15 -31.17 24.95
CA ALA A 304 -0.43 -32.60 25.09
C ALA A 304 0.50 -33.31 26.08
N ASN A 305 1.80 -32.98 26.05
CA ASN A 305 2.77 -33.55 27.00
C ASN A 305 2.49 -33.15 28.45
N THR A 306 2.10 -31.90 28.71
CA THR A 306 1.68 -31.48 30.06
C THR A 306 0.49 -32.31 30.52
N THR A 307 -0.55 -32.48 29.70
CA THR A 307 -1.71 -33.31 30.03
C THR A 307 -1.34 -34.76 30.31
N LEU A 308 -0.41 -35.34 29.54
CA LEU A 308 0.08 -36.71 29.80
C LEU A 308 0.86 -36.79 31.11
N SER A 309 1.70 -35.79 31.41
CA SER A 309 2.45 -35.71 32.66
C SER A 309 1.52 -35.62 33.87
N ASP A 310 0.47 -34.80 33.80
CA ASP A 310 -0.52 -34.66 34.87
C ASP A 310 -1.28 -35.98 35.10
N ARG A 311 -1.69 -36.66 34.02
CA ARG A 311 -2.34 -37.97 34.11
C ARG A 311 -1.43 -39.03 34.73
N LEU A 312 -0.15 -39.04 34.38
CA LEU A 312 0.83 -39.96 34.95
C LEU A 312 1.01 -39.72 36.45
N ALA A 313 1.17 -38.46 36.86
CA ALA A 313 1.32 -38.08 38.27
C ALA A 313 0.08 -38.47 39.10
N ALA A 314 -1.12 -38.29 38.55
CA ALA A 314 -2.36 -38.71 39.20
C ALA A 314 -2.42 -40.23 39.40
N ILE A 315 -2.11 -41.01 38.35
CA ILE A 315 -2.08 -42.48 38.42
C ILE A 315 -1.04 -42.95 39.44
N GLU A 316 0.15 -42.37 39.42
CA GLU A 316 1.22 -42.72 40.36
C GLU A 316 0.79 -42.45 41.81
N THR A 317 0.15 -41.31 42.06
CA THR A 317 -0.40 -40.98 43.38
C THR A 317 -1.47 -41.99 43.82
N THR A 318 -2.42 -42.33 42.94
CA THR A 318 -3.45 -43.34 43.23
C THR A 318 -2.81 -44.70 43.54
N ALA A 319 -1.88 -45.17 42.71
CA ALA A 319 -1.21 -46.45 42.92
C ALA A 319 -0.41 -46.48 44.24
N GLN A 320 0.28 -45.40 44.59
CA GLN A 320 0.99 -45.29 45.86
C GLN A 320 0.05 -45.34 47.06
N ASN A 321 -1.12 -44.70 46.97
CA ASN A 321 -2.15 -44.75 48.01
C ASN A 321 -2.72 -46.16 48.16
N ASP A 322 -3.08 -46.82 47.06
CA ASP A 322 -3.62 -48.19 47.06
C ASP A 322 -2.61 -49.18 47.67
N VAL A 323 -1.34 -49.11 47.25
CA VAL A 323 -0.27 -49.96 47.81
C VAL A 323 -0.07 -49.69 49.30
N SER A 324 -0.13 -48.44 49.73
CA SER A 324 0.01 -48.08 51.14
C SER A 324 -1.16 -48.62 51.97
N GLN A 325 -2.38 -48.53 51.43
CA GLN A 325 -3.58 -49.08 52.06
C GLN A 325 -3.50 -50.60 52.17
N LEU A 326 -3.13 -51.30 51.09
CA LEU A 326 -2.95 -52.75 51.10
C LEU A 326 -1.89 -53.20 52.12
N LYS A 327 -0.76 -52.49 52.21
CA LYS A 327 0.27 -52.75 53.24
C LYS A 327 -0.30 -52.58 54.65
N SER A 328 -1.09 -51.52 54.87
CA SER A 328 -1.73 -51.29 56.16
C SER A 328 -2.76 -52.38 56.49
N ASP A 329 -3.55 -52.81 55.53
CA ASP A 329 -4.58 -53.82 55.73
C ASP A 329 -3.96 -55.20 56.00
N LEU A 330 -2.86 -55.55 55.34
CA LEU A 330 -2.14 -56.80 55.56
C LEU A 330 -1.46 -56.86 56.95
N ALA A 331 -0.94 -55.73 57.44
CA ALA A 331 -0.27 -55.64 58.75
C ALA A 331 -1.24 -55.51 59.94
N SER A 332 -2.53 -55.24 59.69
CA SER A 332 -3.53 -54.96 60.73
C SER A 332 -4.00 -56.22 61.46
N THR A 333 -4.19 -56.12 62.78
CA THR A 333 -4.83 -57.15 63.63
C THR A 333 -6.29 -56.82 63.98
N ALA A 334 -6.85 -55.75 63.42
CA ALA A 334 -8.26 -55.39 63.64
C ALA A 334 -9.22 -56.34 62.89
N VAL A 335 -10.40 -56.58 63.48
CA VAL A 335 -11.47 -57.41 62.90
C VAL A 335 -11.85 -56.91 61.50
N GLY A 336 -11.88 -57.81 60.52
CA GLY A 336 -12.18 -57.50 59.12
C GLY A 336 -10.97 -57.11 58.25
N LYS A 337 -9.74 -57.24 58.76
CA LYS A 337 -8.47 -56.95 58.07
C LYS A 337 -7.43 -58.04 58.33
N GLY A 338 -6.25 -57.98 57.68
CA GLY A 338 -5.11 -58.86 57.94
C GLY A 338 -5.44 -60.35 57.86
N ALA A 339 -5.03 -61.13 58.86
CA ALA A 339 -5.30 -62.57 58.96
C ALA A 339 -6.82 -62.91 59.03
N SER A 340 -7.67 -61.96 59.44
CA SER A 340 -9.12 -62.12 59.43
C SER A 340 -9.72 -62.15 58.02
N MET A 341 -8.99 -61.67 57.00
CA MET A 341 -9.41 -61.74 55.59
C MET A 341 -8.81 -62.94 54.84
N VAL A 342 -7.83 -63.63 55.43
CA VAL A 342 -7.18 -64.80 54.83
C VAL A 342 -8.02 -66.04 55.15
N GLY A 343 -8.68 -66.57 54.12
CA GLY A 343 -9.41 -67.83 54.22
C GLY A 343 -8.47 -69.01 54.49
N ILE A 344 -8.94 -70.02 55.20
CA ILE A 344 -8.28 -71.34 55.27
C ILE A 344 -8.93 -72.30 54.28
N GLU A 345 -8.14 -73.13 53.62
CA GLU A 345 -8.70 -74.25 52.87
C GLU A 345 -8.86 -75.45 53.79
N ASP A 346 -10.11 -75.70 54.18
CA ASP A 346 -10.48 -76.78 55.10
C ASP A 346 -11.37 -77.83 54.42
N ALA A 347 -10.85 -78.42 53.35
CA ALA A 347 -11.49 -79.54 52.66
C ALA A 347 -11.81 -80.73 53.59
N GLY A 348 -11.14 -80.83 54.74
CA GLY A 348 -11.33 -81.88 55.72
C GLY A 348 -12.34 -81.56 56.84
N ALA A 349 -12.96 -80.37 56.82
CA ALA A 349 -13.84 -79.85 57.88
C ALA A 349 -13.26 -80.03 59.29
N LYS A 350 -11.95 -79.78 59.44
CA LYS A 350 -11.21 -79.88 60.70
C LYS A 350 -11.42 -78.67 61.61
N PHE A 351 -11.80 -77.53 61.03
CA PHE A 351 -12.07 -76.27 61.71
C PHE A 351 -13.46 -75.76 61.30
N ALA A 352 -14.20 -75.15 62.22
CA ALA A 352 -15.50 -74.54 61.93
C ALA A 352 -15.34 -73.11 61.38
N SER A 353 -14.29 -72.40 61.79
CA SER A 353 -13.94 -71.07 61.32
C SER A 353 -13.35 -71.10 59.92
N SER A 354 -13.75 -70.15 59.07
CA SER A 354 -13.17 -69.95 57.74
C SER A 354 -11.92 -69.05 57.73
N THR A 355 -11.51 -68.51 58.88
CA THR A 355 -10.33 -67.63 59.01
C THR A 355 -9.22 -68.27 59.84
N VAL A 356 -7.97 -67.88 59.56
CA VAL A 356 -6.78 -68.35 60.28
C VAL A 356 -6.89 -68.07 61.79
N GLU A 357 -7.38 -66.88 62.17
CA GLU A 357 -7.53 -66.50 63.58
C GLU A 357 -8.55 -67.40 64.30
N GLY A 358 -9.73 -67.61 63.70
CA GLY A 358 -10.72 -68.48 64.32
C GLY A 358 -10.26 -69.95 64.38
N ALA A 359 -9.52 -70.45 63.38
CA ALA A 359 -8.97 -71.80 63.42
C ALA A 359 -7.89 -71.98 64.51
N LEU A 360 -7.04 -70.97 64.74
CA LEU A 360 -6.08 -70.99 65.84
C LEU A 360 -6.75 -70.94 67.21
N SER A 361 -7.85 -70.18 67.35
CA SER A 361 -8.66 -70.16 68.56
C SER A 361 -9.27 -71.53 68.83
N GLU A 362 -9.89 -72.16 67.82
CA GLU A 362 -10.45 -73.50 67.93
C GLU A 362 -9.39 -74.55 68.30
N LEU A 363 -8.21 -74.48 67.68
CA LEU A 363 -7.10 -75.36 68.01
C LEU A 363 -6.65 -75.17 69.46
N PHE A 364 -6.52 -73.93 69.92
CA PHE A 364 -6.13 -73.62 71.29
C PHE A 364 -7.13 -74.19 72.30
N ASP A 365 -8.43 -73.97 72.07
CA ASP A 365 -9.50 -74.49 72.92
C ASP A 365 -9.53 -76.03 72.94
N LYS A 366 -9.34 -76.65 71.77
CA LYS A 366 -9.28 -78.11 71.65
C LYS A 366 -8.07 -78.68 72.40
N VAL A 367 -6.88 -78.12 72.22
CA VAL A 367 -5.65 -78.59 72.90
C VAL A 367 -5.80 -78.44 74.41
N ASN A 368 -6.29 -77.30 74.89
CA ASN A 368 -6.54 -77.09 76.32
C ASN A 368 -7.54 -78.11 76.89
N THR A 369 -8.60 -78.40 76.14
CA THR A 369 -9.59 -79.41 76.52
C THR A 369 -8.96 -80.81 76.56
N ASP A 370 -8.22 -81.20 75.53
CA ASP A 370 -7.54 -82.50 75.46
C ASP A 370 -6.52 -82.67 76.59
N VAL A 371 -5.75 -81.63 76.91
CA VAL A 371 -4.79 -81.62 78.03
C VAL A 371 -5.51 -81.74 79.37
N ALA A 372 -6.61 -81.01 79.58
CA ALA A 372 -7.40 -81.10 80.80
C ALA A 372 -7.99 -82.51 80.99
N ASN A 373 -8.42 -83.15 79.89
CA ASN A 373 -8.91 -84.52 79.90
C ASN A 373 -7.78 -85.52 80.26
N GLU A 374 -6.60 -85.41 79.64
CA GLU A 374 -5.44 -86.27 79.95
C GLU A 374 -4.96 -86.10 81.40
N ALA A 375 -4.90 -84.87 81.89
CA ALA A 375 -4.55 -84.60 83.29
C ALA A 375 -5.54 -85.30 84.25
N SER A 376 -6.84 -85.22 83.95
CA SER A 376 -7.88 -85.90 84.72
C SER A 376 -7.75 -87.42 84.65
N ALA A 377 -7.43 -87.97 83.48
CA ALA A 377 -7.20 -89.40 83.29
C ALA A 377 -5.99 -89.92 84.07
N ARG A 378 -4.87 -89.17 84.08
CA ARG A 378 -3.68 -89.52 84.86
C ARG A 378 -3.94 -89.48 86.36
N GLN A 379 -4.61 -88.44 86.86
CA GLN A 379 -4.99 -88.36 88.28
C GLN A 379 -5.86 -89.55 88.71
N ALA A 380 -6.80 -89.98 87.86
CA ALA A 380 -7.60 -91.16 88.12
C ALA A 380 -6.77 -92.45 88.14
N ALA A 381 -5.83 -92.59 87.19
CA ALA A 381 -4.92 -93.74 87.15
C ALA A 381 -3.97 -93.80 88.36
N ASP A 382 -3.40 -92.65 88.75
CA ASP A 382 -2.53 -92.54 89.93
C ASP A 382 -3.30 -92.87 91.21
N SER A 383 -4.54 -92.36 91.35
CA SER A 383 -5.42 -92.70 92.49
C SER A 383 -5.76 -94.20 92.54
N ALA A 384 -5.98 -94.83 91.38
CA ALA A 384 -6.23 -96.26 91.29
C ALA A 384 -4.98 -97.09 91.64
N LEU A 385 -3.79 -96.63 91.23
CA LEU A 385 -2.52 -97.26 91.59
C LEU A 385 -2.25 -97.13 93.09
N ASP A 386 -2.44 -95.95 93.67
CA ASP A 386 -2.30 -95.68 95.10
C ASP A 386 -3.23 -96.59 95.93
N GLY A 387 -4.49 -96.75 95.51
CA GLY A 387 -5.42 -97.68 96.13
C GLY A 387 -4.96 -99.15 96.03
N ARG A 388 -4.41 -99.58 94.89
CA ARG A 388 -3.86 -100.93 94.71
C ARG A 388 -2.60 -101.17 95.55
N VAL A 389 -1.72 -100.18 95.65
CA VAL A 389 -0.51 -100.24 96.48
C VAL A 389 -0.90 -100.34 97.95
N THR A 390 -1.81 -99.49 98.41
CA THR A 390 -2.35 -99.53 99.77
C THR A 390 -2.96 -100.91 100.08
N ALA A 391 -3.73 -101.50 99.16
CA ALA A 391 -4.29 -102.83 99.33
C ALA A 391 -3.20 -103.92 99.46
N LEU A 392 -2.15 -103.86 98.63
CA LEU A 392 -1.03 -104.81 98.67
C LEU A 392 -0.20 -104.67 99.95
N GLU A 393 0.05 -103.44 100.40
CA GLU A 393 0.75 -103.16 101.66
C GLU A 393 -0.02 -103.77 102.85
N ASN A 394 -1.35 -103.66 102.86
CA ASN A 394 -2.21 -104.28 103.87
C ASN A 394 -2.16 -105.81 103.81
N GLU A 395 -2.19 -106.42 102.62
CA GLU A 395 -2.09 -107.87 102.44
C GLU A 395 -0.75 -108.41 102.96
N VAL A 396 0.36 -107.79 102.57
CA VAL A 396 1.72 -108.19 103.00
C VAL A 396 1.87 -108.06 104.51
N THR A 397 1.33 -106.98 105.09
CA THR A 397 1.34 -106.78 106.56
C THR A 397 0.55 -107.89 107.26
N THR A 398 -0.62 -108.25 106.75
CA THR A 398 -1.45 -109.33 107.30
C THR A 398 -0.75 -110.69 107.22
N ALA A 399 -0.15 -111.03 106.06
CA ALA A 399 0.55 -112.30 105.87
C ALA A 399 1.85 -112.42 106.69
N ARG A 400 2.52 -111.29 106.95
CA ARG A 400 3.75 -111.26 107.74
C ARG A 400 3.52 -111.11 109.25
N GLY A 401 2.34 -110.67 109.69
CA GLY A 401 2.13 -110.31 111.10
C GLY A 401 2.93 -109.07 111.50
N SER A 402 2.56 -108.45 112.62
CA SER A 402 2.98 -107.09 112.97
C SER A 402 4.43 -106.94 113.49
N LEU A 403 5.28 -107.97 113.37
CA LEU A 403 6.66 -107.98 113.90
C LEU A 403 7.70 -107.84 112.77
N ALA A 404 8.74 -107.05 113.02
CA ALA A 404 9.62 -106.49 111.98
C ALA A 404 10.51 -107.51 111.23
N SER A 405 10.82 -108.66 111.84
CA SER A 405 11.70 -109.68 111.24
C SER A 405 11.10 -111.08 111.31
N ILE A 406 11.46 -111.92 110.34
CA ILE A 406 11.14 -113.36 110.34
C ILE A 406 11.68 -114.02 111.60
N ASP A 407 12.86 -113.58 112.04
CA ASP A 407 13.48 -114.00 113.29
C ASP A 407 12.54 -113.72 114.47
N ALA A 408 12.10 -112.48 114.67
CA ALA A 408 11.18 -112.12 115.75
C ALA A 408 9.83 -112.85 115.69
N ARG A 409 9.38 -113.29 114.51
CA ARG A 409 8.16 -114.09 114.34
C ARG A 409 8.35 -115.55 114.76
N LEU A 410 9.48 -116.16 114.40
CA LEU A 410 9.83 -117.54 114.77
C LEU A 410 10.22 -117.64 116.24
N ASP A 411 10.83 -116.59 116.78
CA ASP A 411 11.29 -116.50 118.16
C ASP A 411 10.12 -116.53 119.17
N VAL A 412 8.87 -116.34 118.73
CA VAL A 412 7.70 -116.55 119.60
C VAL A 412 7.49 -118.03 119.94
N ALA A 413 7.90 -118.96 119.08
CA ALA A 413 7.62 -120.39 119.22
C ALA A 413 8.87 -121.28 119.32
N LEU A 414 10.02 -120.81 118.85
CA LEU A 414 11.26 -121.59 118.75
C LEU A 414 12.39 -120.92 119.54
N ASN A 415 13.23 -121.75 120.17
CA ASN A 415 14.54 -121.37 120.71
C ASN A 415 15.54 -121.17 119.57
N GLU A 416 16.66 -120.50 119.86
CA GLU A 416 17.73 -120.26 118.89
C GLU A 416 18.34 -121.55 118.28
N ASN A 417 18.20 -122.69 118.96
CA ASN A 417 18.65 -124.00 118.48
C ASN A 417 17.58 -124.77 117.66
N GLY A 418 16.47 -124.12 117.32
CA GLY A 418 15.37 -124.70 116.53
C GLY A 418 14.46 -125.66 117.29
N THR A 419 14.65 -125.87 118.60
CA THR A 419 13.68 -126.59 119.44
C THR A 419 12.55 -125.65 119.88
N LEU A 420 11.43 -126.22 120.33
CA LEU A 420 10.31 -125.42 120.84
C LEU A 420 10.69 -124.72 122.16
N LYS A 421 10.27 -123.46 122.35
CA LYS A 421 10.46 -122.70 123.60
C LYS A 421 9.72 -123.36 124.78
N GLU A 422 10.39 -123.44 125.93
CA GLU A 422 9.89 -124.08 127.16
C GLU A 422 8.51 -123.51 127.56
N GLY A 423 7.51 -124.38 127.76
CA GLY A 423 6.11 -124.00 128.00
C GLY A 423 5.17 -124.09 126.78
N THR A 424 5.71 -124.36 125.58
CA THR A 424 4.91 -124.62 124.38
C THR A 424 4.36 -126.06 124.42
N LYS A 425 3.06 -126.25 124.69
CA LYS A 425 2.46 -127.57 124.97
C LYS A 425 2.14 -128.40 123.71
N ILE A 426 2.52 -129.68 123.73
CA ILE A 426 2.09 -130.72 122.78
C ILE A 426 1.72 -132.00 123.57
N HIS A 427 0.60 -132.66 123.24
CA HIS A 427 0.04 -133.79 124.01
C HIS A 427 0.52 -135.18 123.50
N VAL A 428 0.86 -136.13 124.40
CA VAL A 428 1.34 -137.52 124.10
C VAL A 428 0.65 -138.58 124.98
N HIS A 429 0.40 -139.82 124.53
CA HIS A 429 -0.39 -140.86 125.27
C HIS A 429 0.42 -142.15 125.62
N LYS A 430 0.29 -142.72 126.84
CA LYS A 430 1.04 -143.89 127.41
C LYS A 430 0.13 -145.03 127.99
N LYS A 431 0.68 -146.25 128.27
CA LYS A 431 -0.05 -147.49 128.73
C LYS A 431 0.80 -148.46 129.58
N ALA A 432 0.20 -149.14 130.58
CA ALA A 432 0.78 -150.23 131.40
C ALA A 432 -0.21 -151.40 131.70
N VAL A 433 0.30 -152.61 132.01
CA VAL A 433 -0.48 -153.83 132.37
C VAL A 433 0.11 -154.45 133.64
N VAL A 434 -0.72 -154.82 134.62
CA VAL A 434 -0.32 -155.29 135.95
C VAL A 434 -1.16 -156.51 136.38
N THR A 435 -0.52 -157.51 136.99
CA THR A 435 -1.19 -158.68 137.58
C THR A 435 -1.28 -158.50 139.10
N PRO A 436 -2.47 -158.25 139.67
CA PRO A 436 -2.64 -158.05 141.10
C PRO A 436 -2.34 -159.31 141.94
N VAL A 437 -1.92 -159.07 143.17
CA VAL A 437 -1.69 -160.14 144.16
C VAL A 437 -3.02 -160.53 144.79
N VAL A 438 -3.29 -161.84 144.87
CA VAL A 438 -4.54 -162.40 145.41
C VAL A 438 -4.80 -161.92 146.83
N GLY A 439 -6.03 -161.46 147.08
CA GLY A 439 -6.48 -160.94 148.38
C GLY A 439 -6.12 -159.49 148.66
N GLN A 440 -5.37 -158.81 147.78
CA GLN A 440 -5.20 -157.36 147.83
C GLN A 440 -6.30 -156.65 147.04
N THR A 441 -6.45 -155.35 147.29
CA THR A 441 -7.42 -154.48 146.60
C THR A 441 -6.76 -153.42 145.74
N ARG A 442 -5.42 -153.28 145.78
CA ARG A 442 -4.70 -152.14 145.20
C ARG A 442 -3.73 -152.55 144.09
N VAL A 443 -3.67 -151.73 143.05
CA VAL A 443 -2.69 -151.81 141.96
C VAL A 443 -1.95 -150.48 141.85
N ASP A 444 -0.64 -150.52 142.09
CA ASP A 444 0.21 -149.35 141.93
C ASP A 444 0.59 -149.13 140.45
N MET A 445 0.83 -147.87 140.10
CA MET A 445 1.42 -147.49 138.81
C MET A 445 2.83 -148.08 138.68
N PRO A 446 3.31 -148.31 137.44
CA PRO A 446 4.70 -148.67 137.21
C PRO A 446 5.66 -147.65 137.84
N ALA A 447 6.80 -148.12 138.33
CA ALA A 447 7.79 -147.28 138.99
C ALA A 447 8.15 -146.04 138.12
N ASN A 448 8.15 -144.85 138.76
CA ASN A 448 8.39 -143.54 138.16
C ASN A 448 7.34 -143.03 137.15
N GLU A 449 6.19 -143.68 137.00
CA GLU A 449 5.10 -143.16 136.18
C GLU A 449 3.92 -142.69 137.03
N TYR A 450 3.23 -141.67 136.54
CA TYR A 450 2.05 -141.11 137.16
C TYR A 450 1.11 -140.54 136.10
N PHE A 451 -0.18 -140.50 136.43
CA PHE A 451 -1.19 -139.78 135.68
C PHE A 451 -1.55 -138.47 136.40
N GLN A 452 -2.05 -137.51 135.64
CA GLN A 452 -2.49 -136.21 136.17
C GLN A 452 -3.96 -136.32 136.61
N ASN A 453 -4.37 -135.52 137.59
CA ASN A 453 -5.78 -135.42 137.99
C ASN A 453 -6.58 -134.54 137.01
N ASP A 454 -6.59 -134.94 135.73
CA ASP A 454 -7.24 -134.25 134.61
C ASP A 454 -8.23 -135.14 133.86
N GLY A 455 -8.57 -136.30 134.42
CA GLY A 455 -9.51 -137.27 133.85
C GLY A 455 -8.94 -138.07 132.68
N THR A 456 -7.62 -138.11 132.51
CA THR A 456 -6.98 -138.80 131.38
C THR A 456 -6.59 -140.25 131.64
N LEU A 457 -6.88 -140.80 132.83
CA LEU A 457 -6.63 -142.19 133.16
C LEU A 457 -7.82 -143.09 132.78
N ASP A 458 -7.56 -144.11 131.96
CA ASP A 458 -8.48 -145.22 131.73
C ASP A 458 -7.94 -146.51 132.38
N VAL A 459 -8.79 -147.18 133.19
CA VAL A 459 -8.45 -148.42 133.92
C VAL A 459 -9.32 -149.58 133.46
N TYR A 460 -8.73 -150.74 133.22
CA TYR A 460 -9.45 -151.95 132.80
C TYR A 460 -9.10 -153.13 133.71
N VAL A 461 -10.06 -153.97 134.08
CA VAL A 461 -9.87 -155.23 134.84
C VAL A 461 -10.40 -156.39 134.01
N ASN A 462 -9.57 -157.41 133.78
CA ASN A 462 -9.83 -158.57 132.91
C ASN A 462 -10.37 -158.17 131.52
N GLY A 463 -9.95 -157.00 131.03
CA GLY A 463 -10.35 -156.42 129.75
C GLY A 463 -11.58 -155.51 129.78
N LEU A 464 -12.30 -155.43 130.91
CA LEU A 464 -13.47 -154.53 131.06
C LEU A 464 -13.03 -153.18 131.61
N LEU A 465 -13.42 -152.09 130.93
CA LEU A 465 -13.20 -150.73 131.41
C LEU A 465 -13.94 -150.54 132.73
N GLN A 466 -13.23 -150.06 133.73
CA GLN A 466 -13.75 -149.79 135.05
C GLN A 466 -14.06 -148.31 135.19
N ALA A 467 -15.10 -147.98 135.95
CA ALA A 467 -15.46 -146.60 136.19
C ALA A 467 -14.77 -146.05 137.45
N PRO A 468 -14.02 -144.94 137.35
CA PRO A 468 -13.43 -144.28 138.51
C PRO A 468 -14.52 -143.78 139.48
N GLY A 469 -14.26 -143.90 140.78
CA GLY A 469 -15.17 -143.56 141.87
C GLY A 469 -16.28 -144.60 142.13
N VAL A 470 -16.46 -145.59 141.25
CA VAL A 470 -17.45 -146.66 141.40
C VAL A 470 -16.77 -148.01 141.60
N ASN A 471 -15.94 -148.42 140.64
CA ASN A 471 -15.24 -149.71 140.67
C ASN A 471 -13.87 -149.63 141.31
N TYR A 472 -13.24 -148.45 141.22
CA TYR A 472 -11.96 -148.17 141.84
C TYR A 472 -11.90 -146.71 142.24
N THR A 473 -11.00 -146.42 143.15
CA THR A 473 -10.62 -145.08 143.55
C THR A 473 -9.19 -144.83 143.14
N GLU A 474 -8.95 -143.66 142.57
CA GLU A 474 -7.61 -143.22 142.20
C GLU A 474 -6.89 -142.76 143.46
N VAL A 475 -5.66 -143.23 143.62
CA VAL A 475 -4.82 -142.89 144.74
C VAL A 475 -3.76 -141.92 144.27
N TYR A 476 -3.70 -140.78 144.95
CA TYR A 476 -2.75 -139.73 144.66
C TYR A 476 -1.72 -139.63 145.78
N ASP A 477 -0.49 -139.27 145.43
CA ASP A 477 0.54 -138.90 146.41
C ASP A 477 0.31 -137.46 146.94
N ALA A 478 1.13 -137.03 147.90
CA ALA A 478 1.04 -135.69 148.48
C ALA A 478 1.31 -134.55 147.46
N GLN A 479 1.86 -134.88 146.29
CA GLN A 479 2.11 -133.96 145.18
C GLN A 479 0.95 -133.95 144.15
N GLY A 480 -0.15 -134.66 144.41
CA GLY A 480 -1.30 -134.72 143.52
C GLY A 480 -1.06 -135.55 142.26
N ARG A 481 -0.03 -136.41 142.25
CA ARG A 481 0.25 -137.33 141.16
C ARG A 481 -0.47 -138.64 141.41
N GLY A 482 -1.19 -139.15 140.42
CA GLY A 482 -1.89 -140.42 140.50
C GLY A 482 -0.88 -141.57 140.48
N ILE A 483 -0.78 -142.29 141.59
CA ILE A 483 0.26 -143.31 141.81
C ILE A 483 -0.30 -144.73 141.90
N ALA A 484 -1.60 -144.89 142.13
CA ALA A 484 -2.22 -146.21 142.22
C ALA A 484 -3.73 -146.12 142.00
N VAL A 485 -4.35 -147.28 141.91
CA VAL A 485 -5.80 -147.44 141.90
C VAL A 485 -6.19 -148.52 142.90
N ASP A 486 -7.21 -148.25 143.70
CA ASP A 486 -7.67 -149.10 144.80
C ASP A 486 -9.13 -149.51 144.59
N PHE A 487 -9.41 -150.80 144.71
CA PHE A 487 -10.67 -151.44 144.36
C PHE A 487 -11.46 -151.90 145.61
N ALA A 488 -11.02 -151.51 146.82
CA ALA A 488 -11.70 -151.90 148.06
C ALA A 488 -13.19 -151.50 148.08
N PRO A 489 -14.09 -152.35 148.61
CA PRO A 489 -13.82 -153.58 149.37
C PRO A 489 -13.57 -154.84 148.54
N ASP A 490 -13.68 -154.77 147.21
CA ASP A 490 -13.50 -155.94 146.35
C ASP A 490 -12.03 -156.34 146.29
N THR A 491 -11.75 -157.62 146.55
CA THR A 491 -10.39 -158.18 146.53
C THR A 491 -10.16 -158.96 145.26
N PHE A 492 -8.92 -158.92 144.78
CA PHE A 492 -8.54 -159.67 143.59
C PHE A 492 -8.45 -161.16 143.88
N VAL A 493 -8.97 -161.95 142.94
CA VAL A 493 -8.87 -163.42 142.99
C VAL A 493 -7.75 -163.91 142.08
N ASP A 494 -7.39 -165.19 142.23
CA ASP A 494 -6.35 -165.79 141.40
C ASP A 494 -6.75 -165.77 139.92
N GLY A 495 -5.93 -165.11 139.10
CA GLY A 495 -6.13 -164.95 137.65
C GLY A 495 -6.51 -163.54 137.16
N ASP A 496 -6.74 -162.56 138.03
CA ASP A 496 -7.10 -161.19 137.61
C ASP A 496 -5.93 -160.43 136.93
N VAL A 497 -6.24 -159.50 136.01
CA VAL A 497 -5.29 -158.61 135.31
C VAL A 497 -5.86 -157.19 135.19
N VAL A 498 -5.04 -156.17 135.47
CA VAL A 498 -5.41 -154.75 135.39
C VAL A 498 -4.57 -154.01 134.33
N ILE A 499 -5.18 -153.10 133.56
CA ILE A 499 -4.52 -152.26 132.54
C ILE A 499 -4.78 -150.79 132.84
N LEU A 500 -3.76 -149.95 132.70
CA LEU A 500 -3.78 -148.52 132.98
C LEU A 500 -3.31 -147.73 131.74
N LYS A 501 -4.00 -146.65 131.33
CA LYS A 501 -3.62 -145.78 130.18
C LYS A 501 -3.79 -144.30 130.52
N TRP A 502 -2.84 -143.43 130.15
CA TRP A 502 -2.92 -142.00 130.47
C TRP A 502 -2.19 -141.07 129.50
N VAL A 503 -2.55 -139.77 129.51
CA VAL A 503 -1.86 -138.72 128.74
C VAL A 503 -0.71 -138.15 129.54
N VAL A 504 0.42 -137.94 128.86
CA VAL A 504 1.50 -137.11 129.37
C VAL A 504 1.69 -135.94 128.43
N ASN A 505 1.63 -134.73 128.98
CA ASN A 505 2.30 -133.61 128.35
C ASN A 505 3.80 -133.91 128.45
N ASN A 506 4.52 -133.91 127.33
CA ASN A 506 5.98 -134.10 127.39
C ASN A 506 6.54 -132.94 128.23
N GLN A 507 6.98 -133.23 129.45
CA GLN A 507 7.78 -132.31 130.24
C GLN A 507 9.23 -132.53 129.79
N ALA A 508 9.68 -131.65 128.91
CA ALA A 508 11.10 -131.32 128.78
C ALA A 508 11.22 -129.84 129.09
#